data_AF-A0A6G3X574-F1
#
_entry.id   AF-A0A6G3X574-F1
#
_cell.length_a   1.000
_cell.length_b   1.000
_cell.length_c   1.000
_cell.angle_alpha   90.00
_cell.angle_beta   90.00
_cell.angle_gamma   90.00
#
_symmetry.space_group_name_H-M   'P 1'
#
loop_
_entity.id
_entity.type
_entity.pdbx_description
1 polymer ?
#
loop_
_entity_poly.entity_id
_entity_poly.type
_entity_poly.pdbx_seq_one_letter_code
_entity_poly.pdbx_strand_id
1 'polypeptide(L)'
;EPEPDVVPVTTIAWRLGHLHSDFAGRWEWTFGERRQDPHLLVDFSPSAALALDRFWETLDRHRASIAALTDEQLDTVGLSQYPYGSDPDDAYIGTLANANLELIHHMAEIALLRDLWRAR
;
A
#
# COMPACT_ATOMS: atom_id res chain seq x y z
N GLU A 1 -21.22 13.53 4.14
CA GLU A 1 -21.11 14.25 5.43
C GLU A 1 -20.26 15.49 5.24
N PRO A 2 -20.48 16.58 6.00
CA PRO A 2 -19.51 17.66 6.06
C PRO A 2 -18.19 17.14 6.65
N GLU A 3 -17.06 17.70 6.22
CA GLU A 3 -15.77 17.35 6.81
C GLU A 3 -15.73 17.74 8.29
N PRO A 4 -15.06 16.95 9.14
CA PRO A 4 -14.94 17.27 10.56
C PRO A 4 -14.06 18.52 10.76
N ASP A 5 -14.46 19.40 11.67
CA ASP A 5 -13.70 20.61 12.05
C ASP A 5 -12.28 20.29 12.56
N VAL A 6 -12.06 19.07 13.06
CA VAL A 6 -10.74 18.54 13.44
C VAL A 6 -10.58 17.16 12.84
N VAL A 7 -9.56 16.99 11.99
CA VAL A 7 -9.22 15.69 11.43
C VAL A 7 -8.69 14.80 12.56
N PRO A 8 -9.35 13.66 12.86
CA PRO A 8 -8.90 12.77 13.91
C PRO A 8 -7.56 12.11 13.55
N VAL A 9 -6.72 11.87 14.55
CA VAL A 9 -5.51 11.05 14.37
C VAL A 9 -5.92 9.62 14.04
N THR A 10 -5.42 9.08 12.94
CA THR A 10 -5.74 7.72 12.50
C THR A 10 -5.07 6.66 13.39
N THR A 11 -5.75 5.53 13.56
CA THR A 11 -5.25 4.43 14.38
C THR A 11 -4.17 3.63 13.65
N ILE A 12 -3.37 2.85 14.39
CA ILE A 12 -2.40 1.90 13.80
C ILE A 12 -3.12 0.92 12.85
N ALA A 13 -4.29 0.42 13.24
CA ALA A 13 -5.07 -0.51 12.41
C ALA A 13 -5.52 0.15 11.10
N TRP A 14 -5.96 1.42 11.15
CA TRP A 14 -6.34 2.16 9.95
C TRP A 14 -5.14 2.38 9.02
N ARG A 15 -3.97 2.78 9.55
CA ARG A 15 -2.76 3.00 8.74
C ARG A 15 -2.26 1.70 8.07
N LEU A 16 -2.35 0.58 8.78
CA LEU A 16 -2.06 -0.74 8.19
C LEU A 16 -3.08 -1.11 7.10
N GLY A 17 -4.37 -0.83 7.32
CA GLY A 17 -5.40 -1.03 6.30
C GLY A 17 -5.17 -0.19 5.05
N HIS A 18 -4.76 1.07 5.22
CA HIS A 18 -4.40 1.98 4.12
C HIS A 18 -3.22 1.43 3.31
N LEU A 19 -2.09 1.10 3.97
CA LEU A 19 -0.95 0.47 3.29
C LEU A 19 -1.35 -0.82 2.58
N HIS A 20 -2.17 -1.67 3.23
CA HIS A 20 -2.62 -2.90 2.63
C HIS A 20 -3.46 -2.64 1.37
N SER A 21 -4.39 -1.68 1.41
CA SER A 21 -5.21 -1.29 0.25
C SER A 21 -4.33 -0.85 -0.93
N ASP A 22 -3.35 0.01 -0.68
CA ASP A 22 -2.47 0.54 -1.73
C ASP A 22 -1.63 -0.57 -2.36
N PHE A 23 -1.01 -1.43 -1.55
CA PHE A 23 -0.19 -2.52 -2.06
C PHE A 23 -1.04 -3.60 -2.75
N ALA A 24 -2.19 -3.99 -2.18
CA ALA A 24 -3.08 -4.97 -2.80
C ALA A 24 -3.60 -4.47 -4.16
N GLY A 25 -4.03 -3.21 -4.23
CA GLY A 25 -4.47 -2.54 -5.44
C GLY A 25 -3.39 -2.48 -6.51
N ARG A 26 -2.20 -1.97 -6.17
CA ARG A 26 -1.08 -1.92 -7.12
C ARG A 26 -0.64 -3.32 -7.56
N TRP A 27 -0.70 -4.33 -6.69
CA TRP A 27 -0.38 -5.70 -7.08
C TRP A 27 -1.35 -6.21 -8.14
N GLU A 28 -2.66 -6.14 -7.86
CA GLU A 28 -3.72 -6.63 -8.76
C GLU A 28 -3.66 -5.92 -10.12
N TRP A 29 -3.32 -4.63 -10.12
CA TRP A 29 -3.28 -3.82 -11.34
C TRP A 29 -1.92 -3.81 -12.06
N THR A 30 -0.88 -4.38 -11.46
CA THR A 30 0.42 -4.62 -12.12
C THR A 30 0.57 -6.06 -12.58
N PHE A 31 0.33 -7.01 -11.68
CA PHE A 31 0.64 -8.44 -11.85
C PHE A 31 -0.60 -9.33 -11.88
N GLY A 32 -1.73 -8.84 -11.38
CA GLY A 32 -3.00 -9.55 -11.35
C GLY A 32 -3.82 -9.42 -12.64
N GLU A 33 -5.09 -9.81 -12.54
CA GLU A 33 -6.00 -9.85 -13.70
C GLU A 33 -6.78 -8.55 -13.89
N ARG A 34 -6.63 -7.59 -12.97
CA ARG A 34 -7.28 -6.27 -12.98
C ARG A 34 -8.81 -6.37 -12.95
N ARG A 35 -9.36 -7.39 -12.29
CA ARG A 35 -10.80 -7.68 -12.31
C ARG A 35 -11.61 -6.89 -11.30
N GLN A 36 -10.97 -6.36 -10.28
CA GLN A 36 -11.64 -5.70 -9.16
C GLN A 36 -11.11 -4.30 -8.95
N ASP A 37 -12.02 -3.37 -8.66
CA ASP A 37 -11.69 -2.02 -8.22
C ASP A 37 -10.78 -2.09 -6.98
N PRO A 38 -9.62 -1.40 -6.99
CA PRO A 38 -8.69 -1.44 -5.87
C PRO A 38 -9.30 -1.16 -4.50
N HIS A 39 -10.27 -0.26 -4.41
CA HIS A 39 -10.90 0.11 -3.13
C HIS A 39 -11.73 -1.02 -2.52
N LEU A 40 -12.00 -2.09 -3.28
CA LEU A 40 -12.79 -3.23 -2.82
C LEU A 40 -11.92 -4.42 -2.40
N LEU A 41 -10.59 -4.37 -2.60
CA LEU A 41 -9.70 -5.53 -2.40
C LEU A 41 -9.41 -5.83 -0.93
N VAL A 42 -9.52 -4.84 -0.05
CA VAL A 42 -9.13 -4.97 1.35
C VAL A 42 -10.31 -4.70 2.26
N ASP A 43 -10.65 -5.69 3.09
CA ASP A 43 -11.57 -5.52 4.21
C ASP A 43 -10.83 -4.93 5.41
N PHE A 44 -11.13 -3.68 5.73
CA PHE A 44 -10.50 -2.95 6.83
C PHE A 44 -10.91 -3.55 8.18
N SER A 45 -9.92 -3.86 9.01
CA SER A 45 -10.15 -4.40 10.35
C SER A 45 -9.75 -3.40 11.42
N PRO A 46 -10.51 -3.29 12.53
CA PRO A 46 -10.07 -2.54 13.70
C PRO A 46 -8.93 -3.24 14.48
N SER A 47 -8.61 -4.50 14.15
CA SER A 47 -7.52 -5.24 14.77
C SER A 47 -6.19 -4.97 14.05
N ALA A 48 -5.28 -4.26 14.71
CA ALA A 48 -3.95 -3.97 14.17
C ALA A 48 -3.12 -5.25 13.93
N ALA A 49 -3.26 -6.27 14.79
CA ALA A 49 -2.55 -7.54 14.61
C ALA A 49 -3.01 -8.27 13.35
N LEU A 50 -4.33 -8.40 13.16
CA LEU A 50 -4.88 -9.04 11.97
C LEU A 50 -4.56 -8.25 10.69
N ALA A 51 -4.63 -6.91 10.76
CA ALA A 51 -4.26 -6.05 9.64
C ALA A 51 -2.79 -6.21 9.25
N LEU A 52 -1.89 -6.32 10.24
CA LEU A 52 -0.47 -6.52 10.04
C LEU A 52 -0.16 -7.87 9.40
N ASP A 53 -0.75 -8.96 9.91
CA ASP A 53 -0.53 -10.31 9.38
C ASP A 53 -0.95 -10.40 7.91
N ARG A 54 -2.15 -9.89 7.57
CA ARG A 54 -2.64 -9.83 6.19
C ARG A 54 -1.78 -8.93 5.30
N PHE A 55 -1.29 -7.82 5.84
CA PHE A 55 -0.43 -6.91 5.08
C PHE A 55 0.89 -7.58 4.70
N TRP A 56 1.50 -8.35 5.60
CA TRP A 56 2.74 -9.07 5.30
C TRP A 56 2.60 -10.08 4.18
N GLU A 57 1.51 -10.85 4.14
CA GLU A 57 1.23 -11.77 3.03
C GLU A 57 1.19 -11.02 1.68
N THR A 58 0.54 -9.85 1.64
CA THR A 58 0.50 -9.00 0.43
C THR A 58 1.89 -8.48 0.06
N LEU A 59 2.70 -8.06 1.03
CA LEU A 59 4.04 -7.55 0.76
C LEU A 59 4.99 -8.65 0.27
N ASP A 60 4.92 -9.85 0.84
CA ASP A 60 5.72 -11.00 0.40
C ASP A 60 5.38 -11.37 -1.04
N ARG A 61 4.09 -11.38 -1.40
CA ARG A 61 3.64 -11.59 -2.77
C ARG A 61 4.16 -10.50 -3.73
N HIS A 62 4.12 -9.24 -3.32
CA HIS A 62 4.70 -8.12 -4.07
C HIS A 62 6.19 -8.32 -4.33
N ARG A 63 6.95 -8.61 -3.27
CA ARG A 63 8.40 -8.83 -3.35
C ARG A 63 8.73 -9.98 -4.29
N ALA A 64 7.97 -11.07 -4.24
CA ALA A 64 8.15 -12.21 -5.15
C ALA A 64 7.91 -11.82 -6.62
N SER A 65 6.85 -11.06 -6.91
CA SER A 65 6.57 -10.58 -8.27
C SER A 65 7.64 -9.63 -8.79
N ILE A 66 8.09 -8.67 -7.97
CA ILE A 66 9.14 -7.71 -8.33
C ILE A 66 10.46 -8.42 -8.61
N ALA A 67 10.81 -9.42 -7.79
CA ALA A 67 12.05 -10.19 -7.96
C ALA A 67 12.12 -10.99 -9.27
N ALA A 68 10.99 -11.20 -9.94
CA ALA A 68 10.91 -11.89 -11.23
C ALA A 68 10.99 -10.95 -12.44
N LEU A 69 11.01 -9.63 -12.23
CA LEU A 69 11.09 -8.64 -13.31
C LEU A 69 12.51 -8.56 -13.89
N THR A 70 12.60 -8.32 -15.20
CA THR A 70 13.84 -7.92 -15.86
C THR A 70 14.05 -6.41 -15.79
N ASP A 71 15.27 -5.95 -16.06
CA ASP A 71 15.60 -4.53 -16.11
C ASP A 71 14.73 -3.79 -17.16
N GLU A 72 14.48 -4.38 -18.32
CA GLU A 72 13.61 -3.78 -19.35
C GLU A 72 12.15 -3.66 -18.90
N GLN A 73 11.67 -4.60 -18.07
CA GLN A 73 10.34 -4.51 -17.49
C GLN A 73 10.24 -3.40 -16.44
N LEU A 74 11.32 -3.16 -15.68
CA LEU A 74 11.38 -2.03 -14.74
C LEU A 74 11.28 -0.67 -15.47
N ASP A 75 11.81 -0.57 -16.68
CA ASP A 75 11.73 0.65 -17.51
C ASP A 75 10.43 0.78 -18.31
N THR A 76 9.53 -0.21 -18.23
CA THR A 76 8.27 -0.19 -18.98
C THR A 76 7.29 0.81 -18.37
N VAL A 77 6.95 1.84 -19.15
CA VAL A 77 5.87 2.78 -18.83
C VAL A 77 4.53 2.08 -18.85
N GLY A 78 3.77 2.23 -17.77
CA GLY A 78 2.44 1.66 -17.65
C GLY A 78 2.42 0.14 -17.41
N LEU A 79 3.53 -0.47 -16.94
CA LEU A 79 3.49 -1.86 -16.47
C LEU A 79 2.45 -2.04 -15.35
N SER A 80 2.46 -1.11 -14.39
CA SER A 80 1.33 -0.91 -13.47
C SER A 80 0.26 -0.11 -14.20
N GLN A 81 -0.99 -0.55 -14.10
CA GLN A 81 -2.15 0.19 -14.60
C GLN A 81 -3.07 0.62 -13.45
N TYR A 82 -2.53 0.80 -12.25
CA TYR A 82 -3.31 1.21 -11.09
C TYR A 82 -4.05 2.54 -11.38
N PRO A 83 -5.39 2.58 -11.27
CA PRO A 83 -6.20 3.66 -11.85
C PRO A 83 -6.23 4.95 -11.03
N TYR A 84 -5.72 4.95 -9.80
CA TYR A 84 -5.82 6.09 -8.87
C TYR A 84 -4.45 6.71 -8.56
N GLY A 85 -3.51 6.63 -9.50
CA GLY A 85 -2.18 7.21 -9.41
C GLY A 85 -1.64 7.55 -10.80
N SER A 86 -0.38 7.96 -10.85
CA SER A 86 0.36 8.19 -12.10
C SER A 86 0.90 6.90 -12.73
N ASP A 87 0.63 5.73 -12.11
CA ASP A 87 1.14 4.43 -12.54
C ASP A 87 1.02 4.13 -14.04
N PRO A 88 -0.11 4.43 -14.73
CA PRO A 88 -0.22 4.13 -16.16
C PRO A 88 0.72 4.95 -17.04
N ASP A 89 1.20 6.09 -16.54
CA ASP A 89 2.01 7.08 -17.25
C ASP A 89 3.50 7.04 -16.84
N ASP A 90 3.83 6.34 -15.75
CA ASP A 90 5.18 6.23 -15.21
C ASP A 90 5.87 4.91 -15.58
N ALA A 91 7.20 4.95 -15.72
CA ALA A 91 8.02 3.73 -15.75
C ALA A 91 7.91 2.99 -14.42
N TYR A 92 7.83 1.66 -14.45
CA TYR A 92 7.57 0.87 -13.25
C TYR A 92 8.58 1.11 -12.12
N ILE A 93 9.85 1.36 -12.43
CA ILE A 93 10.87 1.70 -11.45
C ILE A 93 10.52 2.94 -10.62
N GLY A 94 9.87 3.95 -11.24
CA GLY A 94 9.38 5.15 -10.55
C GLY A 94 8.23 4.82 -9.62
N THR A 95 7.25 4.04 -10.11
CA THR A 95 6.13 3.54 -9.31
C THR A 95 6.60 2.73 -8.09
N LEU A 96 7.59 1.84 -8.29
CA LEU A 96 8.19 1.03 -7.25
C LEU A 96 8.96 1.89 -6.22
N ALA A 97 9.70 2.89 -6.67
CA ALA A 97 10.37 3.84 -5.79
C ALA A 97 9.37 4.60 -4.92
N ASN A 98 8.26 5.08 -5.50
CA ASN A 98 7.22 5.79 -4.77
C ASN A 98 6.52 4.87 -3.75
N ALA A 99 6.20 3.62 -4.12
CA ALA A 99 5.61 2.65 -3.20
C ALA A 99 6.51 2.38 -1.97
N ASN A 100 7.83 2.36 -2.15
CA ASN A 100 8.77 2.25 -1.03
C ASN A 100 8.77 3.49 -0.13
N LEU A 101 8.64 4.70 -0.70
CA LEU A 101 8.54 5.93 0.08
C LEU A 101 7.28 5.94 0.94
N GLU A 102 6.12 5.58 0.37
CA GLU A 102 4.85 5.45 1.10
C GLU A 102 4.94 4.43 2.24
N LEU A 103 5.56 3.27 1.97
CA LEU A 103 5.78 2.24 2.98
C LEU A 103 6.63 2.77 4.15
N ILE A 104 7.76 3.41 3.85
CA ILE A 104 8.66 3.96 4.87
C ILE A 104 7.95 5.04 5.68
N HIS A 105 7.24 5.95 5.01
CA HIS A 105 6.49 7.04 5.63
C HIS A 105 5.48 6.52 6.65
N HIS A 106 4.57 5.64 6.23
CA HIS A 106 3.52 5.15 7.10
C HIS A 106 4.01 4.17 8.18
N MET A 107 5.04 3.37 7.90
CA MET A 107 5.64 2.52 8.93
C MET A 107 6.35 3.34 10.01
N ALA A 108 6.94 4.49 9.65
CA ALA A 108 7.50 5.42 10.65
C ALA A 108 6.41 6.04 11.54
N GLU A 109 5.27 6.43 10.96
CA GLU A 109 4.12 6.93 11.75
C GLU A 109 3.55 5.85 12.67
N ILE A 110 3.43 4.60 12.19
CA ILE A 110 2.99 3.46 13.00
C ILE A 110 3.96 3.23 14.18
N ALA A 111 5.27 3.26 13.92
CA ALA A 111 6.29 3.12 14.96
C ALA A 111 6.17 4.22 16.02
N LEU A 112 6.01 5.48 15.59
CA LEU A 112 5.81 6.62 16.48
C LEU A 112 4.57 6.44 17.36
N LEU A 113 3.41 6.08 16.78
CA LEU A 113 2.17 5.87 17.53
C LEU A 113 2.31 4.75 18.56
N ARG A 114 2.97 3.65 18.19
CA ARG A 114 3.23 2.52 19.09
C ARG A 114 4.10 2.93 20.27
N ASP A 115 5.16 3.70 20.00
CA ASP A 115 6.13 4.08 21.03
C ASP A 115 5.55 5.15 21.97
N LEU A 116 4.77 6.11 21.45
CA LEU A 116 4.01 7.06 22.27
C LEU A 116 3.00 6.36 23.18
N TRP A 117 2.28 5.34 22.68
CA TRP A 117 1.35 4.56 23.49
C TRP A 117 2.05 3.82 24.64
N ARG A 118 3.26 3.28 24.39
CA ARG A 118 4.05 2.58 25.40
C ARG A 118 4.66 3.50 26.46
N ALA A 119 4.92 4.76 26.11
CA ALA A 119 5.49 5.75 27.01
C ALA A 119 4.44 6.46 27.88
N ARG A 120 3.15 6.21 27.64
CA ARG A 120 2.03 6.78 28.38
C ARG A 120 1.84 6.12 29.76
#